data_AF-A0A1J7HSX3-F1
#
_entry.id   AF-A0A1J7HSX3-F1
#
_cell.length_a   1.000
_cell.length_b   1.000
_cell.length_c   1.000
_cell.angle_alpha   90.00
_cell.angle_beta   90.00
_cell.angle_gamma   90.00
#
_symmetry.space_group_name_H-M   'P 1'
#
loop_
_entity.id
_entity.type
_entity.pdbx_description
1 polymer ?
#
loop_
_entity_poly.entity_id
_entity_poly.type
_entity_poly.pdbx_seq_one_letter_code
_entity_poly.pdbx_strand_id
1 'polypeptide(L)'
;MQRVQTSEGSKVLCKHCGKLLQDNCGTSHLKRHLMICPKRPKSEDSINQYSMSSACLRGKESGSNTVLMVHPLKVEPQSQITCFSETPNIRSPTVIASTLLLPSIESPRNEGELTLDDVEMKEFYASLDAETSVASPPQDTGVATESSNTTPCEETKKALKTLQRLLSKDFSILLHPGQTGTMKSTMEALSKLSADDGLSSDIRLLILEVSKEFIRCSCDYNGASRKIESCRTNILKADKLEEGLEANKNQFKEILSLENESSNQLASLERKKKELEEQINAIKAHIYVSQSAKKNAAKRKREVFEEAKILKAQRDELREQLPHMRDECEVANKIQANIKAEWSKLGEKFNKSLDRTTCQYLDKPQNI
;
A
#
# COMPACT_ATOMS: atom_id res chain seq x y z
N MET A 1 -4.38 38.05 -2.55
CA MET A 1 -3.35 38.87 -1.89
C MET A 1 -2.62 39.71 -2.93
N GLN A 2 -2.18 40.93 -2.61
CA GLN A 2 -1.36 41.78 -3.47
C GLN A 2 -0.12 42.24 -2.69
N ARG A 3 1.08 42.06 -3.24
CA ARG A 3 2.30 42.56 -2.58
C ARG A 3 2.42 44.06 -2.77
N VAL A 4 2.77 44.76 -1.70
CA VAL A 4 2.97 46.20 -1.67
C VAL A 4 4.28 46.48 -0.95
N GLN A 5 5.14 47.30 -1.55
CA GLN A 5 6.40 47.68 -0.96
C GLN A 5 6.18 48.94 -0.12
N THR A 6 6.47 48.86 1.18
CA THR A 6 6.32 49.98 2.11
C THR A 6 7.69 50.37 2.67
N SER A 7 7.80 51.56 3.27
CA SER A 7 9.02 52.02 3.94
C SER A 7 9.50 51.08 5.06
N GLU A 8 8.61 50.22 5.58
CA GLU A 8 8.90 49.22 6.61
C GLU A 8 9.14 47.80 6.03
N GLY A 9 9.30 47.67 4.71
CA GLY A 9 9.58 46.40 4.02
C GLY A 9 8.42 45.85 3.18
N SER A 10 8.59 44.62 2.68
CA SER A 10 7.61 43.91 1.86
C SER A 10 6.38 43.52 2.70
N LYS A 11 5.21 44.02 2.31
CA LYS A 11 3.93 43.70 2.95
C LYS A 11 2.96 43.13 1.93
N VAL A 12 1.96 42.40 2.41
CA VAL A 12 0.92 41.74 1.62
C VAL A 12 -0.44 42.29 2.00
N LEU A 13 -1.13 42.89 1.05
CA LEU A 13 -2.47 43.43 1.19
C LEU A 13 -3.52 42.36 0.90
N CYS A 14 -4.48 42.20 1.81
CA CYS A 14 -5.66 41.37 1.59
C CYS A 14 -6.62 42.04 0.61
N LYS A 15 -6.89 41.38 -0.52
CA LYS A 15 -7.82 41.89 -1.56
C LYS A 15 -9.27 42.00 -1.09
N HIS A 16 -9.65 41.32 -0.01
CA HIS A 16 -11.03 41.30 0.50
C HIS A 16 -11.27 42.32 1.61
N CYS A 17 -10.33 42.48 2.55
CA CYS A 17 -10.50 43.38 3.69
C CYS A 17 -9.55 44.58 3.73
N GLY A 18 -8.61 44.69 2.79
CA GLY A 18 -7.62 45.78 2.75
C GLY A 18 -6.59 45.75 3.89
N LYS A 19 -6.55 44.69 4.70
CA LYS A 19 -5.58 44.58 5.81
C LYS A 19 -4.17 44.32 5.26
N LEU A 20 -3.18 45.10 5.70
CA LEU A 20 -1.76 44.84 5.46
C LEU A 20 -1.26 43.74 6.41
N LEU A 21 -0.55 42.77 5.86
CA LEU A 21 0.10 41.67 6.58
C LEU A 21 1.58 41.68 6.24
N GLN A 22 2.43 41.21 7.15
CA GLN A 22 3.86 41.07 6.90
C GLN A 22 4.14 39.89 5.94
N ASP A 23 5.02 40.09 4.95
CA ASP A 23 5.35 39.06 3.92
C ASP A 23 6.31 37.97 4.47
N ASN A 24 6.90 38.20 5.64
CA ASN A 24 7.81 37.33 6.37
C ASN A 24 7.11 36.37 7.35
N CYS A 25 5.79 36.51 7.55
CA CYS A 25 5.00 35.48 8.22
C CYS A 25 4.67 34.41 7.18
N GLY A 26 5.33 33.24 7.24
CA GLY A 26 5.25 32.17 6.23
C GLY A 26 3.84 31.90 5.67
N THR A 27 3.79 31.25 4.49
CA THR A 27 2.57 31.07 3.67
C THR A 27 1.34 30.58 4.43
N SER A 28 1.52 29.88 5.55
CA SER A 28 0.47 29.45 6.49
C SER A 28 -0.33 30.59 7.12
N HIS A 29 0.30 31.70 7.52
CA HIS A 29 -0.39 32.85 8.14
C HIS A 29 -1.24 33.62 7.13
N LEU A 30 -0.69 33.85 5.93
CA LEU A 30 -1.41 34.49 4.82
C LEU A 30 -2.60 33.61 4.38
N LYS A 31 -2.39 32.29 4.28
CA LYS A 31 -3.45 31.32 3.93
C LYS A 31 -4.54 31.26 5.01
N ARG A 32 -4.17 31.21 6.30
CA ARG A 32 -5.12 31.26 7.42
C ARG A 32 -5.96 32.53 7.38
N HIS A 33 -5.35 33.69 7.14
CA HIS A 33 -6.10 34.95 7.00
C HIS A 33 -7.09 34.91 5.84
N LEU A 34 -6.73 34.34 4.68
CA LEU A 34 -7.67 34.21 3.55
C LEU A 34 -8.86 33.29 3.86
N MET A 35 -8.67 32.25 4.69
CA MET A 35 -9.74 31.33 5.08
C MET A 35 -10.73 31.98 6.04
N ILE A 36 -10.26 32.83 6.95
CA ILE A 36 -11.10 33.47 7.99
C ILE A 36 -11.42 34.93 7.71
N CYS A 37 -11.08 35.45 6.53
CA CYS A 37 -11.24 36.87 6.23
C CYS A 37 -12.74 37.24 6.27
N PRO A 38 -13.16 38.16 7.15
CA PRO A 38 -14.58 38.45 7.38
C PRO A 38 -15.25 39.14 6.17
N LYS A 39 -14.46 39.74 5.28
CA LYS A 39 -14.94 40.38 4.04
C LYS A 39 -14.77 39.51 2.80
N ARG A 40 -14.34 38.25 2.94
CA ARG A 40 -14.28 37.32 1.81
C ARG A 40 -15.71 36.87 1.47
N PRO A 41 -16.14 36.96 0.20
CA PRO A 41 -17.40 36.38 -0.22
C PRO A 41 -17.40 34.88 0.10
N LYS A 42 -18.39 34.40 0.86
CA LYS A 42 -18.57 32.97 1.08
C LYS A 42 -19.06 32.37 -0.23
N SER A 43 -18.27 31.49 -0.83
CA SER A 43 -18.74 30.65 -1.94
C SER A 43 -19.80 29.72 -1.39
N GLU A 44 -20.97 29.65 -2.03
CA GLU A 44 -22.07 28.75 -1.63
C GLU A 44 -21.70 27.26 -1.70
N ASP A 45 -20.56 26.90 -2.30
CA ASP A 45 -20.03 25.54 -2.29
C ASP A 45 -18.91 25.38 -1.23
N SER A 46 -19.28 25.22 0.04
CA SER A 46 -18.52 24.48 1.08
C SER A 46 -19.05 24.78 2.48
N ILE A 47 -20.21 24.21 2.82
CA ILE A 47 -20.62 24.02 4.22
C ILE A 47 -20.84 22.54 4.43
N ASN A 48 -19.79 21.85 4.91
CA ASN A 48 -19.81 21.03 6.13
C ASN A 48 -18.75 19.93 6.07
N GLN A 49 -17.74 20.05 6.94
CA GLN A 49 -17.26 18.93 7.75
C GLN A 49 -16.42 19.51 8.88
N TYR A 50 -17.08 19.85 10.00
CA TYR A 50 -16.58 19.73 11.38
C TYR A 50 -17.74 20.17 12.30
N SER A 51 -18.63 19.25 12.66
CA SER A 51 -19.33 19.30 13.95
C SER A 51 -19.97 17.95 14.28
N MET A 52 -19.83 17.54 15.53
CA MET A 52 -20.26 16.27 16.10
C MET A 52 -21.73 16.28 16.56
N SER A 53 -22.33 15.07 16.54
CA SER A 53 -23.40 14.56 17.44
C SER A 53 -24.88 14.54 16.99
N SER A 54 -25.35 13.30 16.79
CA SER A 54 -26.60 12.64 17.27
C SER A 54 -28.00 12.88 16.67
N ALA A 55 -28.66 11.73 16.45
CA ALA A 55 -30.11 11.42 16.33
C ALA A 55 -30.86 11.51 14.97
N CYS A 56 -31.05 10.32 14.37
CA CYS A 56 -32.25 9.74 13.74
C CYS A 56 -33.30 10.60 12.99
N LEU A 57 -33.43 10.43 11.66
CA LEU A 57 -34.49 9.67 10.95
C LEU A 57 -34.63 10.06 9.45
N ARG A 58 -34.73 9.01 8.61
CA ARG A 58 -35.55 8.90 7.37
C ARG A 58 -35.01 9.45 6.02
N GLY A 59 -34.55 8.51 5.17
CA GLY A 59 -35.22 8.21 3.88
C GLY A 59 -34.58 8.66 2.54
N LYS A 60 -34.17 7.67 1.73
CA LYS A 60 -34.06 7.61 0.25
C LYS A 60 -33.02 8.50 -0.45
N GLU A 61 -32.36 8.14 -1.56
CA GLU A 61 -32.16 6.94 -2.40
C GLU A 61 -31.05 7.35 -3.41
N SER A 62 -30.50 6.36 -4.13
CA SER A 62 -29.68 6.50 -5.36
C SER A 62 -28.18 6.70 -5.19
N GLY A 63 -27.47 5.58 -5.27
CA GLY A 63 -26.08 5.52 -5.68
C GLY A 63 -25.95 5.52 -7.20
N SER A 64 -24.94 6.23 -7.70
CA SER A 64 -24.37 6.04 -9.02
C SER A 64 -22.88 5.77 -8.83
N ASN A 65 -22.45 4.59 -9.27
CA ASN A 65 -21.08 4.12 -9.25
C ASN A 65 -20.23 4.91 -10.25
N THR A 66 -19.04 5.34 -9.84
CA THR A 66 -17.97 5.74 -10.77
C THR A 66 -16.72 4.92 -10.46
N VAL A 67 -16.55 3.87 -11.26
CA VAL A 67 -15.33 3.10 -11.41
C VAL A 67 -14.26 4.02 -12.00
N LEU A 68 -13.21 4.32 -11.22
CA LEU A 68 -12.01 4.98 -11.75
C LEU A 68 -11.01 3.90 -12.16
N MET A 69 -10.97 3.64 -13.46
CA MET A 69 -9.93 2.87 -14.12
C MET A 69 -8.61 3.64 -14.04
N VAL A 70 -7.61 3.10 -13.36
CA VAL A 70 -6.22 3.58 -13.41
C VAL A 70 -5.49 2.77 -14.47
N HIS A 71 -5.17 3.42 -15.60
CA HIS A 71 -4.29 2.87 -16.62
C HIS A 71 -2.83 2.81 -16.10
N PRO A 72 -2.09 1.70 -16.32
CA PRO A 72 -0.66 1.66 -16.07
C PRO A 72 0.12 2.44 -17.14
N LEU A 73 0.97 3.36 -16.69
CA LEU A 73 1.96 4.02 -17.55
C LEU A 73 3.02 2.99 -17.98
N LYS A 74 3.06 2.75 -19.28
CA LYS A 74 4.06 1.97 -20.00
C LYS A 74 5.39 2.74 -19.98
N VAL A 75 6.38 2.22 -19.24
CA VAL A 75 7.76 2.72 -19.30
C VAL A 75 8.58 1.72 -20.10
N GLU A 76 9.04 2.17 -21.26
CA GLU A 76 9.95 1.49 -22.17
C GLU A 76 11.40 1.80 -21.74
N PRO A 77 12.28 0.80 -21.57
CA PRO A 77 13.69 1.06 -21.35
C PRO A 77 14.46 0.95 -22.67
N GLN A 78 14.93 2.09 -23.20
CA GLN A 78 16.08 2.13 -24.09
C GLN A 78 17.33 2.40 -23.25
N SER A 79 18.12 1.35 -23.01
CA SER A 79 19.52 1.48 -22.64
C SER A 79 20.35 0.60 -23.56
N GLN A 80 20.89 1.21 -24.61
CA GLN A 80 22.03 0.68 -25.34
C GLN A 80 23.29 0.99 -24.52
N ILE A 81 23.89 -0.03 -23.91
CA ILE A 81 25.31 -0.01 -23.56
C ILE A 81 25.91 -1.29 -24.12
N THR A 82 26.70 -1.10 -25.17
CA THR A 82 27.49 -2.11 -25.85
C THR A 82 28.67 -2.48 -24.96
N CYS A 83 28.76 -3.73 -24.50
CA CYS A 83 30.01 -4.32 -24.01
C CYS A 83 30.12 -5.74 -24.56
N PHE A 84 30.96 -5.88 -25.59
CA PHE A 84 31.65 -7.10 -25.98
C PHE A 84 33.15 -6.75 -25.90
N SER A 85 34.09 -7.58 -25.48
CA SER A 85 34.09 -9.01 -25.17
C SER A 85 35.50 -9.35 -24.68
N GLU A 86 35.66 -10.29 -23.75
CA GLU A 86 36.90 -11.07 -23.64
C GLU A 86 36.60 -12.45 -23.01
N THR A 87 36.77 -13.49 -23.82
CA THR A 87 37.16 -14.85 -23.39
C THR A 87 38.15 -15.35 -24.44
N PRO A 88 39.10 -16.25 -24.10
CA PRO A 88 38.76 -17.67 -24.28
C PRO A 88 39.42 -18.66 -23.28
N ASN A 89 38.61 -19.64 -22.88
CA ASN A 89 38.89 -21.10 -22.97
C ASN A 89 39.81 -21.76 -21.91
N ILE A 90 39.31 -22.80 -21.23
CA ILE A 90 39.71 -24.22 -21.42
C ILE A 90 38.97 -25.17 -20.44
N ARG A 91 38.28 -26.15 -21.05
CA ARG A 91 37.97 -27.55 -20.67
C ARG A 91 37.19 -27.93 -19.40
N SER A 92 36.00 -28.49 -19.65
CA SER A 92 35.15 -29.44 -18.90
C SER A 92 35.78 -30.86 -18.75
N PRO A 93 35.06 -31.95 -18.34
CA PRO A 93 33.81 -32.10 -17.54
C PRO A 93 33.89 -33.26 -16.51
N THR A 94 32.84 -33.48 -15.67
CA THR A 94 32.32 -34.79 -15.16
C THR A 94 31.01 -34.51 -14.38
N VAL A 95 29.81 -34.70 -14.94
CA VAL A 95 28.92 -35.90 -14.88
C VAL A 95 28.64 -36.41 -13.47
N ILE A 96 27.42 -36.20 -12.93
CA ILE A 96 26.56 -37.27 -12.37
C ILE A 96 25.09 -36.90 -12.64
N ALA A 97 24.38 -37.86 -13.22
CA ALA A 97 22.94 -37.89 -13.47
C ALA A 97 22.20 -38.64 -12.34
N SER A 98 20.93 -38.29 -12.10
CA SER A 98 19.81 -39.12 -11.60
C SER A 98 18.60 -38.17 -11.54
N THR A 99 17.57 -38.24 -12.39
CA THR A 99 16.63 -39.34 -12.71
C THR A 99 15.81 -39.79 -11.50
N LEU A 100 14.53 -40.07 -11.75
CA LEU A 100 13.49 -40.73 -10.94
C LEU A 100 12.48 -39.75 -10.33
N LEU A 101 11.31 -39.50 -10.95
CA LEU A 101 10.14 -40.35 -11.23
C LEU A 101 9.03 -40.13 -10.20
N LEU A 102 7.86 -39.69 -10.70
CA LEU A 102 6.56 -39.92 -10.08
C LEU A 102 6.30 -41.43 -9.90
N PRO A 103 5.43 -41.80 -8.96
CA PRO A 103 4.44 -42.84 -9.20
C PRO A 103 3.01 -42.30 -9.19
N SER A 104 2.21 -42.86 -10.11
CA SER A 104 0.76 -42.80 -10.16
C SER A 104 0.11 -43.81 -9.19
N ILE A 105 -1.07 -43.44 -8.71
CA ILE A 105 -2.33 -44.23 -8.57
C ILE A 105 -2.21 -45.68 -8.09
N GLU A 106 -2.77 -45.97 -6.91
CA GLU A 106 -3.64 -47.14 -6.74
C GLU A 106 -4.70 -46.92 -5.65
N SER A 107 -5.93 -47.30 -5.97
CA SER A 107 -7.12 -47.32 -5.11
C SER A 107 -7.02 -48.44 -4.07
N PRO A 108 -7.81 -48.36 -2.98
CA PRO A 108 -8.74 -49.48 -2.78
C PRO A 108 -10.18 -49.01 -2.55
N ARG A 109 -11.09 -49.76 -3.15
CA ARG A 109 -12.53 -49.76 -2.86
C ARG A 109 -12.79 -50.44 -1.51
N ASN A 110 -13.77 -49.87 -0.81
CA ASN A 110 -14.74 -50.49 0.10
C ASN A 110 -14.19 -51.27 1.31
N GLU A 111 -14.54 -50.84 2.51
CA GLU A 111 -15.69 -51.37 3.24
C GLU A 111 -15.96 -50.47 4.45
N GLY A 112 -17.24 -50.16 4.68
CA GLY A 112 -17.68 -49.19 5.69
C GLY A 112 -17.52 -49.75 7.09
N GLU A 113 -16.50 -49.27 7.79
CA GLU A 113 -16.43 -49.35 9.24
C GLU A 113 -17.28 -48.20 9.80
N LEU A 114 -18.58 -48.47 9.96
CA LEU A 114 -19.47 -47.60 10.72
C LEU A 114 -18.90 -47.50 12.14
N THR A 115 -18.55 -46.29 12.54
CA THR A 115 -18.12 -45.99 13.90
C THR A 115 -19.23 -46.41 14.88
N LEU A 116 -18.86 -46.80 16.10
CA LEU A 116 -19.80 -47.12 17.19
C LEU A 116 -20.88 -46.01 17.36
N ASP A 117 -20.49 -44.78 17.05
CA ASP A 117 -21.29 -43.55 17.05
C ASP A 117 -22.44 -43.57 16.00
N ASP A 118 -22.22 -44.17 14.82
CA ASP A 118 -23.24 -44.26 13.76
C ASP A 118 -24.30 -45.35 14.03
N VAL A 119 -23.96 -46.37 14.83
CA VAL A 119 -24.90 -47.40 15.29
C VAL A 119 -25.83 -46.83 16.35
N GLU A 120 -25.29 -46.06 17.30
CA GLU A 120 -26.06 -45.39 18.35
C GLU A 120 -26.98 -44.31 17.77
N MET A 121 -26.52 -43.58 16.73
CA MET A 121 -27.34 -42.59 16.02
C MET A 121 -28.48 -43.24 15.22
N LYS A 122 -28.31 -44.46 14.69
CA LYS A 122 -29.40 -45.20 14.01
C LYS A 122 -30.38 -45.86 14.98
N GLU A 123 -29.92 -46.36 16.13
CA GLU A 123 -30.80 -46.91 17.17
C GLU A 123 -31.69 -45.84 17.81
N PHE A 124 -31.20 -44.60 17.94
CA PHE A 124 -31.97 -43.46 18.45
C PHE A 124 -33.14 -43.06 17.54
N TYR A 125 -32.96 -43.04 16.21
CA TYR A 125 -34.05 -42.74 15.29
C TYR A 125 -34.99 -43.94 15.06
N ALA A 126 -34.51 -45.18 15.23
CA ALA A 126 -35.36 -46.38 15.21
C ALA A 126 -36.28 -46.48 16.44
N SER A 127 -35.92 -45.88 17.58
CA SER A 127 -36.80 -45.82 18.76
C SER A 127 -37.92 -44.78 18.66
N LEU A 128 -37.89 -43.89 17.65
CA LEU A 128 -38.93 -42.88 17.42
C LEU A 128 -40.08 -43.38 16.53
N ASP A 129 -39.90 -44.51 15.83
CA ASP A 129 -40.93 -45.14 14.98
C ASP A 129 -41.56 -46.40 15.61
N ALA A 130 -41.27 -46.69 16.89
CA ALA A 130 -41.73 -47.88 17.60
C ALA A 130 -42.39 -47.56 18.96
N GLU A 131 -43.43 -46.72 18.96
CA GLU A 131 -44.39 -46.64 20.07
C GLU A 131 -45.84 -46.61 19.53
N THR A 132 -46.28 -47.81 19.11
CA THR A 132 -47.60 -48.44 19.40
C THR A 132 -48.76 -47.48 19.73
N SER A 133 -49.81 -47.34 18.91
CA SER A 133 -50.78 -48.38 18.55
C SER A 133 -51.02 -49.39 19.68
N VAL A 134 -51.90 -49.07 20.63
CA VAL A 134 -52.60 -50.07 21.46
C VAL A 134 -54.10 -49.78 21.46
N ALA A 135 -54.82 -50.86 21.20
CA ALA A 135 -56.25 -50.97 21.09
C ALA A 135 -57.01 -50.67 22.39
N SER A 136 -58.30 -50.42 22.18
CA SER A 136 -59.40 -50.12 23.09
C SER A 136 -59.45 -50.92 24.41
N PRO A 137 -59.94 -50.31 25.51
CA PRO A 137 -60.44 -51.04 26.67
C PRO A 137 -61.92 -51.45 26.52
N PRO A 138 -62.39 -52.40 27.36
CA PRO A 138 -63.67 -53.09 27.23
C PRO A 138 -64.85 -52.26 27.73
N GLN A 139 -66.02 -52.54 27.14
CA GLN A 139 -67.32 -52.14 27.69
C GLN A 139 -67.53 -52.82 29.05
N ASP A 140 -67.95 -52.04 30.05
CA ASP A 140 -68.87 -52.55 31.04
C ASP A 140 -69.88 -51.48 31.50
N THR A 141 -71.12 -51.75 31.11
CA THR A 141 -72.41 -51.59 31.77
C THR A 141 -72.46 -50.73 33.05
N GLY A 142 -73.16 -49.59 32.99
CA GLY A 142 -73.42 -48.74 34.16
C GLY A 142 -74.47 -47.65 33.96
N VAL A 143 -75.75 -48.06 33.99
CA VAL A 143 -76.94 -47.31 34.42
C VAL A 143 -77.22 -45.95 33.76
N ALA A 144 -78.10 -45.97 32.76
CA ALA A 144 -78.85 -44.82 32.31
C ALA A 144 -79.73 -44.29 33.45
N THR A 145 -79.47 -43.06 33.90
CA THR A 145 -80.50 -42.22 34.51
C THR A 145 -81.25 -41.57 33.36
N GLU A 146 -82.55 -41.85 33.25
CA GLU A 146 -83.45 -41.30 32.26
C GLU A 146 -83.37 -39.77 32.26
N SER A 147 -82.85 -39.21 31.18
CA SER A 147 -82.91 -37.78 30.87
C SER A 147 -83.67 -37.64 29.57
N SER A 148 -84.74 -36.85 29.62
CA SER A 148 -85.73 -36.64 28.57
C SER A 148 -85.09 -36.31 27.22
N ASN A 149 -85.27 -37.19 26.24
CA ASN A 149 -84.82 -36.96 24.86
C ASN A 149 -85.71 -35.93 24.17
N THR A 150 -85.32 -34.66 24.21
CA THR A 150 -85.69 -33.70 23.17
C THR A 150 -84.68 -33.79 22.03
N THR A 151 -85.15 -34.14 20.84
CA THR A 151 -84.32 -34.24 19.63
C THR A 151 -83.85 -32.82 19.27
N PRO A 152 -82.54 -32.55 19.14
CA PRO A 152 -82.06 -31.21 18.78
C PRO A 152 -82.61 -30.79 17.41
N CYS A 153 -83.02 -29.52 17.28
CA CYS A 153 -83.54 -28.99 16.04
C CYS A 153 -82.48 -29.03 14.91
N GLU A 154 -82.92 -29.03 13.65
CA GLU A 154 -82.01 -29.12 12.49
C GLU A 154 -80.99 -27.97 12.43
N GLU A 155 -81.34 -26.79 12.96
CA GLU A 155 -80.44 -25.64 13.07
C GLU A 155 -79.30 -25.91 14.06
N THR A 156 -79.59 -26.48 15.23
CA THR A 156 -78.59 -26.89 16.23
C THR A 156 -77.62 -27.93 15.67
N LYS A 157 -78.13 -28.94 14.95
CA LYS A 157 -77.28 -29.97 14.29
C LYS A 157 -76.37 -29.35 13.23
N LYS A 158 -76.89 -28.39 12.45
CA LYS A 158 -76.11 -27.68 11.42
C LYS A 158 -75.03 -26.80 12.03
N ALA A 159 -75.30 -26.11 13.13
CA ALA A 159 -74.33 -25.30 13.85
C ALA A 159 -73.22 -26.16 14.47
N LEU A 160 -73.56 -27.31 15.11
CA LEU A 160 -72.58 -28.27 15.63
C LEU A 160 -71.67 -28.84 14.53
N LYS A 161 -72.24 -29.28 13.40
CA LYS A 161 -71.45 -29.75 12.24
C LYS A 161 -70.54 -28.67 11.68
N THR A 162 -70.97 -27.41 11.74
CA THR A 162 -70.16 -26.27 11.29
C THR A 162 -69.00 -26.02 12.26
N LEU A 163 -69.27 -26.04 13.57
CA LEU A 163 -68.23 -25.92 14.60
C LEU A 163 -67.20 -27.05 14.50
N GLN A 164 -67.65 -28.31 14.35
CA GLN A 164 -66.78 -29.47 14.17
C GLN A 164 -65.88 -29.33 12.93
N ARG A 165 -66.45 -28.87 11.81
CA ARG A 165 -65.69 -28.62 10.57
C ARG A 165 -64.64 -27.52 10.75
N LEU A 166 -64.95 -26.49 11.54
CA LEU A 166 -64.00 -25.42 11.84
C LEU A 166 -62.87 -25.93 12.75
N LEU A 167 -63.20 -26.66 13.81
CA LEU A 167 -62.22 -27.25 14.73
C LEU A 167 -61.26 -28.25 14.08
N SER A 168 -61.62 -28.80 12.92
CA SER A 168 -60.76 -29.70 12.14
C SER A 168 -59.74 -28.97 11.26
N LYS A 169 -59.76 -27.64 11.20
CA LYS A 169 -58.85 -26.83 10.36
C LYS A 169 -57.65 -26.33 11.17
N ASP A 170 -56.56 -26.04 10.46
CA ASP A 170 -55.42 -25.33 11.05
C ASP A 170 -55.83 -23.99 11.65
N PHE A 171 -55.20 -23.67 12.77
CA PHE A 171 -55.52 -22.47 13.54
C PHE A 171 -55.26 -21.18 12.74
N SER A 172 -54.25 -21.20 11.87
CA SER A 172 -53.93 -20.10 10.94
C SER A 172 -55.10 -19.79 9.98
N ILE A 173 -55.81 -20.82 9.53
CA ILE A 173 -56.97 -20.72 8.62
C ILE A 173 -58.19 -20.18 9.37
N LEU A 174 -58.34 -20.57 10.65
CA LEU A 174 -59.44 -20.09 11.51
C LEU A 174 -59.35 -18.60 11.84
N LEU A 175 -58.14 -18.05 11.83
CA LEU A 175 -57.88 -16.62 12.04
C LEU A 175 -58.09 -15.75 10.80
N HIS A 176 -58.38 -16.36 9.64
CA HIS A 176 -58.79 -15.60 8.47
C HIS A 176 -60.12 -14.87 8.76
N PRO A 177 -60.29 -13.57 8.42
CA PRO A 177 -61.43 -12.77 8.83
C PRO A 177 -62.81 -13.42 8.59
N GLY A 178 -62.98 -14.11 7.46
CA GLY A 178 -64.21 -14.84 7.15
C GLY A 178 -64.45 -16.10 8.02
N GLN A 179 -63.40 -16.85 8.36
CA GLN A 179 -63.51 -18.05 9.20
C GLN A 179 -63.66 -17.68 10.68
N THR A 180 -62.98 -16.63 11.14
CA THR A 180 -63.13 -16.11 12.50
C THR A 180 -64.54 -15.59 12.76
N GLY A 181 -65.13 -14.86 11.81
CA GLY A 181 -66.53 -14.43 11.90
C GLY A 181 -67.47 -15.62 11.99
N THR A 182 -67.28 -16.62 11.11
CA THR A 182 -68.09 -17.86 11.11
C THR A 182 -67.96 -18.63 12.42
N MET A 183 -66.76 -18.77 12.96
CA MET A 183 -66.48 -19.43 14.25
C MET A 183 -67.18 -18.73 15.40
N LYS A 184 -67.05 -17.39 15.50
CA LYS A 184 -67.69 -16.60 16.55
C LYS A 184 -69.22 -16.66 16.47
N SER A 185 -69.79 -16.44 15.29
CA SER A 185 -71.25 -16.52 15.10
C SER A 185 -71.80 -17.91 15.41
N THR A 186 -71.07 -18.98 15.06
CA THR A 186 -71.50 -20.36 15.34
C THR A 186 -71.46 -20.66 16.84
N MET A 187 -70.38 -20.27 17.54
CA MET A 187 -70.29 -20.45 19.00
C MET A 187 -71.31 -19.59 19.75
N GLU A 188 -71.57 -18.36 19.31
CA GLU A 188 -72.54 -17.47 19.93
C GLU A 188 -73.98 -17.98 19.74
N ALA A 189 -74.31 -18.53 18.56
CA ALA A 189 -75.58 -19.19 18.31
C ALA A 189 -75.75 -20.43 19.21
N LEU A 190 -74.71 -21.25 19.36
CA LEU A 190 -74.74 -22.45 20.19
C LEU A 190 -74.77 -22.15 21.70
N SER A 191 -74.20 -21.02 22.14
CA SER A 191 -74.15 -20.62 23.56
C SER A 191 -75.48 -20.06 24.08
N LYS A 192 -76.40 -19.64 23.20
CA LYS A 192 -77.72 -19.08 23.54
C LYS A 192 -78.82 -20.14 23.71
N LEU A 193 -78.51 -21.42 23.47
CA LEU A 193 -79.47 -22.52 23.50
C LEU A 193 -79.76 -22.99 24.93
N SER A 194 -81.05 -23.18 25.23
CA SER A 194 -81.63 -23.58 26.52
C SER A 194 -81.75 -25.10 26.66
N ALA A 195 -82.02 -25.61 27.88
CA ALA A 195 -82.17 -27.04 28.18
C ALA A 195 -83.15 -27.76 27.23
N ASP A 196 -84.17 -27.03 26.79
CA ASP A 196 -85.25 -27.53 25.93
C ASP A 196 -84.85 -27.71 24.45
N ASP A 197 -83.69 -27.19 24.04
CA ASP A 197 -83.21 -27.19 22.65
C ASP A 197 -82.44 -28.48 22.24
N GLY A 198 -82.46 -29.52 23.08
CA GLY A 198 -81.92 -30.86 22.78
C GLY A 198 -80.40 -30.99 22.84
N LEU A 199 -79.70 -30.06 23.50
CA LEU A 199 -78.26 -30.12 23.78
C LEU A 199 -77.99 -30.65 25.19
N SER A 200 -77.11 -31.65 25.34
CA SER A 200 -76.67 -32.11 26.67
C SER A 200 -75.87 -31.02 27.42
N SER A 201 -75.84 -31.11 28.74
CA SER A 201 -75.02 -30.23 29.60
C SER A 201 -73.54 -30.24 29.20
N ASP A 202 -73.02 -31.41 28.88
CA ASP A 202 -71.60 -31.63 28.63
C ASP A 202 -71.16 -30.96 27.32
N ILE A 203 -71.99 -31.06 26.27
CA ILE A 203 -71.71 -30.40 24.99
C ILE A 203 -71.71 -28.87 25.16
N ARG A 204 -72.59 -28.32 26.01
CA ARG A 204 -72.61 -26.87 26.29
C ARG A 204 -71.37 -26.41 27.02
N LEU A 205 -70.91 -27.18 28.01
CA LEU A 205 -69.66 -26.89 28.71
C LEU A 205 -68.48 -26.90 27.73
N LEU A 206 -68.40 -27.89 26.84
CA LEU A 206 -67.39 -27.93 25.78
C LEU A 206 -67.47 -26.74 24.83
N ILE A 207 -68.66 -26.29 24.42
CA ILE A 207 -68.81 -25.13 23.54
C ILE A 207 -68.30 -23.86 24.23
N LEU A 208 -68.59 -23.69 25.52
CA LEU A 208 -68.09 -22.57 26.32
C LEU A 208 -66.56 -22.63 26.48
N GLU A 209 -66.00 -23.82 26.68
CA GLU A 209 -64.57 -24.04 26.76
C GLU A 209 -63.87 -23.75 25.43
N VAL A 210 -64.36 -24.32 24.32
CA VAL A 210 -63.88 -24.02 22.96
C VAL A 210 -63.92 -22.53 22.66
N SER A 211 -64.96 -21.82 23.11
CA SER A 211 -65.06 -20.38 22.94
C SER A 211 -63.97 -19.61 23.68
N LYS A 212 -63.74 -19.92 24.96
CA LYS A 212 -62.66 -19.32 25.76
C LYS A 212 -61.30 -19.61 25.16
N GLU A 213 -61.07 -20.86 24.77
CA GLU A 213 -59.82 -21.32 24.18
C GLU A 213 -59.57 -20.70 22.81
N PHE A 214 -60.59 -20.59 21.97
CA PHE A 214 -60.48 -19.93 20.69
C PHE A 214 -60.05 -18.47 20.85
N ILE A 215 -60.62 -17.73 21.81
CA ILE A 215 -60.23 -16.34 22.09
C ILE A 215 -58.78 -16.27 22.58
N ARG A 216 -58.41 -17.09 23.58
CA ARG A 216 -57.06 -17.15 24.15
C ARG A 216 -56.02 -17.46 23.08
N CYS A 217 -56.18 -18.59 22.39
CA CYS A 217 -55.28 -19.04 21.34
C CYS A 217 -55.22 -18.04 20.16
N SER A 218 -56.32 -17.34 19.85
CA SER A 218 -56.32 -16.28 18.83
C SER A 218 -55.42 -15.11 19.22
N CYS A 219 -55.47 -14.67 20.47
CA CYS A 219 -54.61 -13.62 20.98
C CYS A 219 -53.14 -14.05 20.98
N ASP A 220 -52.86 -15.26 21.50
CA ASP A 220 -51.50 -15.79 21.61
C ASP A 220 -50.87 -16.04 20.24
N TYR A 221 -51.60 -16.64 19.30
CA TYR A 221 -51.13 -16.88 17.94
C TYR A 221 -50.79 -15.59 17.21
N ASN A 222 -51.64 -14.57 17.30
CA ASN A 222 -51.39 -13.27 16.65
C ASN A 222 -50.18 -12.55 17.30
N GLY A 223 -50.04 -12.65 18.62
CA GLY A 223 -48.88 -12.15 19.35
C GLY A 223 -47.58 -12.84 18.93
N ALA A 224 -47.60 -14.17 18.86
CA ALA A 224 -46.48 -14.97 18.39
C ALA A 224 -46.12 -14.66 16.92
N SER A 225 -47.11 -14.58 16.04
CA SER A 225 -46.93 -14.25 14.62
C SER A 225 -46.23 -12.90 14.44
N ARG A 226 -46.66 -11.86 15.18
CA ARG A 226 -46.01 -10.54 15.13
C ARG A 226 -44.56 -10.59 15.63
N LYS A 227 -44.29 -11.36 16.69
CA LYS A 227 -42.92 -11.56 17.21
C LYS A 227 -42.06 -12.29 16.19
N ILE A 228 -42.56 -13.35 15.55
CA ILE A 228 -41.85 -14.10 14.51
C ILE A 228 -41.46 -13.17 13.35
N GLU A 229 -42.39 -12.39 12.82
CA GLU A 229 -42.08 -11.45 11.73
C GLU A 229 -41.05 -10.40 12.16
N SER A 230 -41.20 -9.84 13.36
CA SER A 230 -40.20 -8.90 13.89
C SER A 230 -38.82 -9.55 14.02
N CYS A 231 -38.73 -10.75 14.58
CA CYS A 231 -37.49 -11.52 14.69
C CYS A 231 -36.89 -11.81 13.31
N ARG A 232 -37.71 -12.26 12.36
CA ARG A 232 -37.29 -12.52 10.97
C ARG A 232 -36.67 -11.28 10.34
N THR A 233 -37.29 -10.11 10.50
CA THR A 233 -36.72 -8.86 9.96
C THR A 233 -35.40 -8.47 10.63
N ASN A 234 -35.22 -8.77 11.91
CA ASN A 234 -33.98 -8.46 12.63
C ASN A 234 -32.86 -9.44 12.30
N ILE A 235 -33.16 -10.72 12.12
CA ILE A 235 -32.21 -11.74 11.65
C ILE A 235 -31.68 -11.34 10.27
N LEU A 236 -32.55 -11.02 9.31
CA LEU A 236 -32.13 -10.57 7.98
C LEU A 236 -31.25 -9.32 8.01
N LYS A 237 -31.51 -8.40 8.94
CA LYS A 237 -30.63 -7.23 9.14
C LYS A 237 -29.29 -7.62 9.72
N ALA A 238 -29.25 -8.55 10.68
CA ALA A 238 -28.01 -9.06 11.27
C ALA A 238 -27.15 -9.76 10.22
N ASP A 239 -27.73 -10.65 9.41
CA ASP A 239 -27.02 -11.36 8.34
C ASP A 239 -26.38 -10.37 7.36
N LYS A 240 -27.13 -9.35 6.93
CA LYS A 240 -26.60 -8.30 6.04
C LYS A 240 -25.47 -7.49 6.68
N LEU A 241 -25.52 -7.25 7.99
CA LEU A 241 -24.46 -6.56 8.71
C LEU A 241 -23.21 -7.44 8.80
N GLU A 242 -23.37 -8.74 9.03
CA GLU A 242 -22.26 -9.71 9.08
C GLU A 242 -21.54 -9.79 7.72
N GLU A 243 -22.28 -9.89 6.62
CA GLU A 243 -21.71 -9.82 5.27
C GLU A 243 -20.93 -8.52 5.05
N GLY A 244 -21.47 -7.39 5.52
CA GLY A 244 -20.81 -6.09 5.46
C GLY A 244 -19.51 -6.03 6.27
N LEU A 245 -19.49 -6.65 7.46
CA LEU A 245 -18.30 -6.72 8.31
C LEU A 245 -17.20 -7.59 7.69
N GLU A 246 -17.54 -8.74 7.11
CA GLU A 246 -16.54 -9.59 6.46
C GLU A 246 -15.97 -8.91 5.21
N ALA A 247 -16.81 -8.22 4.42
CA ALA A 247 -16.35 -7.41 3.30
C ALA A 247 -15.41 -6.28 3.76
N ASN A 248 -15.77 -5.56 4.83
CA ASN A 248 -14.94 -4.50 5.39
C ASN A 248 -13.59 -5.02 5.91
N LYS A 249 -13.58 -6.17 6.59
CA LYS A 249 -12.37 -6.84 7.07
C LYS A 249 -11.44 -7.22 5.93
N ASN A 250 -11.98 -7.69 4.80
CA ASN A 250 -11.18 -8.01 3.62
C ASN A 250 -10.59 -6.74 2.97
N GLN A 251 -11.38 -5.67 2.83
CA GLN A 251 -10.89 -4.38 2.34
C GLN A 251 -9.78 -3.80 3.25
N PHE A 252 -9.93 -3.93 4.57
CA PHE A 252 -8.92 -3.47 5.52
C PHE A 252 -7.58 -4.20 5.33
N LYS A 253 -7.61 -5.53 5.11
CA LYS A 253 -6.39 -6.32 4.83
C LYS A 253 -5.72 -5.88 3.53
N GLU A 254 -6.49 -5.58 2.47
CA GLU A 254 -5.96 -5.07 1.21
C GLU A 254 -5.28 -3.70 1.39
N ILE A 255 -5.93 -2.78 2.12
CA ILE A 255 -5.37 -1.46 2.44
C ILE A 255 -4.08 -1.59 3.24
N LEU A 256 -4.03 -2.48 4.23
CA LEU A 256 -2.82 -2.73 5.03
C LEU A 256 -1.66 -3.24 4.16
N SER A 257 -1.94 -4.12 3.19
CA SER A 257 -0.95 -4.62 2.24
C SER A 257 -0.39 -3.48 1.37
N LEU A 258 -1.27 -2.60 0.87
CA LEU A 258 -0.88 -1.43 0.08
C LEU A 258 -0.07 -0.41 0.90
N GLU A 259 -0.42 -0.20 2.17
CA GLU A 259 0.33 0.66 3.09
C GLU A 259 1.75 0.14 3.31
N ASN A 260 1.90 -1.17 3.52
CA ASN A 260 3.20 -1.80 3.70
C ASN A 260 4.06 -1.70 2.42
N GLU A 261 3.48 -1.97 1.25
CA GLU A 261 4.16 -1.82 -0.04
C GLU A 261 4.62 -0.37 -0.27
N SER A 262 3.74 0.59 -0.02
CA SER A 262 4.05 2.03 -0.15
C SER A 262 5.18 2.45 0.80
N SER A 263 5.16 1.94 2.03
CA SER A 263 6.22 2.21 3.03
C SER A 263 7.58 1.65 2.59
N ASN A 264 7.60 0.44 2.02
CA ASN A 264 8.81 -0.17 1.48
C ASN A 264 9.36 0.62 0.28
N GLN A 265 8.49 1.06 -0.62
CA GLN A 265 8.88 1.90 -1.76
C GLN A 265 9.47 3.24 -1.29
N LEU A 266 8.86 3.87 -0.29
CA LEU A 266 9.36 5.12 0.28
C LEU A 266 10.76 4.95 0.87
N ALA A 267 10.99 3.92 1.68
CA ALA A 267 12.30 3.63 2.27
C ALA A 267 13.38 3.37 1.19
N SER A 268 13.00 2.70 0.09
CA SER A 268 13.90 2.49 -1.06
C SER A 268 14.28 3.81 -1.75
N LEU A 269 13.31 4.69 -1.96
CA LEU A 269 13.53 6.01 -2.56
C LEU A 269 14.39 6.91 -1.67
N GLU A 270 14.17 6.90 -0.36
CA GLU A 270 14.99 7.66 0.59
C GLU A 270 16.46 7.21 0.57
N ARG A 271 16.71 5.91 0.47
CA ARG A 271 18.07 5.38 0.33
C ARG A 271 18.73 5.84 -0.97
N LYS A 272 18.01 5.76 -2.10
CA LYS A 272 18.51 6.24 -3.40
C LYS A 272 18.78 7.74 -3.40
N LYS A 273 17.93 8.53 -2.74
CA LYS A 273 18.14 9.97 -2.57
C LYS A 273 19.46 10.25 -1.86
N LYS A 274 19.73 9.56 -0.75
CA LYS A 274 20.97 9.72 0.03
C LYS A 274 22.21 9.38 -0.81
N GLU A 275 22.17 8.26 -1.53
CA GLU A 275 23.24 7.84 -2.45
C GLU A 275 23.54 8.91 -3.52
N LEU A 276 22.50 9.46 -4.15
CA LEU A 276 22.66 10.52 -5.14
C LEU A 276 23.21 11.81 -4.54
N GLU A 277 22.82 12.17 -3.32
CA GLU A 277 23.37 13.32 -2.60
C GLU A 277 24.87 13.15 -2.31
N GLU A 278 25.30 11.95 -1.93
CA GLU A 278 26.72 11.61 -1.72
C GLU A 278 27.52 11.72 -3.04
N GLN A 279 26.98 11.19 -4.14
CA GLN A 279 27.61 11.31 -5.47
C GLN A 279 27.71 12.77 -5.94
N ILE A 280 26.67 13.58 -5.72
CA ILE A 280 26.70 15.02 -6.03
C ILE A 280 27.80 15.72 -5.24
N ASN A 281 27.97 15.39 -3.97
CA ASN A 281 29.00 15.99 -3.13
C ASN A 281 30.42 15.59 -3.58
N ALA A 282 30.61 14.33 -3.98
CA ALA A 282 31.88 13.88 -4.56
C ALA A 282 32.23 14.63 -5.87
N ILE A 283 31.25 14.80 -6.77
CA ILE A 283 31.43 15.55 -8.02
C ILE A 283 31.77 17.02 -7.73
N LYS A 284 31.08 17.65 -6.77
CA LYS A 284 31.39 19.03 -6.34
C LYS A 284 32.82 19.17 -5.85
N ALA A 285 33.31 18.22 -5.05
CA ALA A 285 34.69 18.22 -4.57
C ALA A 285 35.68 18.10 -5.74
N HIS A 286 35.41 17.21 -6.71
CA HIS A 286 36.25 17.06 -7.90
C HIS A 286 36.29 18.32 -8.78
N ILE A 287 35.14 19.00 -8.94
CA ILE A 287 35.06 20.28 -9.65
C ILE A 287 35.96 21.32 -8.97
N TYR A 288 35.92 21.40 -7.64
CA TYR A 288 36.77 22.34 -6.88
C TYR A 288 38.26 22.07 -7.09
N VAL A 289 38.69 20.81 -6.99
CA VAL A 289 40.08 20.39 -7.25
C VAL A 289 40.50 20.74 -8.67
N SER A 290 39.67 20.40 -9.67
CA SER A 290 39.93 20.70 -11.08
C SER A 290 40.02 22.20 -11.35
N GLN A 291 39.18 23.01 -10.69
CA GLN A 291 39.21 24.46 -10.81
C GLN A 291 40.49 25.06 -10.19
N SER A 292 40.92 24.53 -9.04
CA SER A 292 42.20 24.91 -8.43
C SER A 292 43.38 24.55 -9.33
N ALA A 293 43.40 23.32 -9.87
CA ALA A 293 44.42 22.87 -10.82
C ALA A 293 44.48 23.77 -12.07
N LYS A 294 43.33 24.16 -12.64
CA LYS A 294 43.25 25.10 -13.76
C LYS A 294 43.88 26.46 -13.43
N LYS A 295 43.60 27.01 -12.24
CA LYS A 295 44.18 28.28 -11.78
C LYS A 295 45.70 28.18 -11.64
N ASN A 296 46.18 27.09 -11.04
CA ASN A 296 47.62 26.83 -10.87
C ASN A 296 48.32 26.65 -12.22
N ALA A 297 47.74 25.91 -13.15
CA ALA A 297 48.26 25.75 -14.51
C ALA A 297 48.33 27.10 -15.24
N ALA A 298 47.30 27.95 -15.13
CA ALA A 298 47.31 29.29 -15.71
C ALA A 298 48.36 30.21 -15.08
N LYS A 299 48.67 30.02 -13.78
CA LYS A 299 49.77 30.72 -13.10
C LYS A 299 51.12 30.24 -13.64
N ARG A 300 51.36 28.92 -13.67
CA ARG A 300 52.63 28.36 -14.15
C ARG A 300 52.88 28.69 -15.62
N LYS A 301 51.84 28.68 -16.47
CA LYS A 301 51.94 29.11 -17.87
C LYS A 301 52.49 30.53 -18.00
N ARG A 302 52.06 31.46 -17.13
CA ARG A 302 52.57 32.83 -17.12
C ARG A 302 54.01 32.91 -16.63
N GLU A 303 54.35 32.19 -15.56
CA GLU A 303 55.71 32.13 -15.02
C GLU A 303 56.71 31.62 -16.07
N VAL A 304 56.38 30.50 -16.76
CA VAL A 304 57.20 29.95 -17.86
C VAL A 304 57.37 30.95 -19.01
N PHE A 305 56.32 31.70 -19.35
CA PHE A 305 56.40 32.71 -20.40
C PHE A 305 57.35 33.86 -20.04
N GLU A 306 57.33 34.34 -18.80
CA GLU A 306 58.28 35.36 -18.35
C GLU A 306 59.72 34.82 -18.25
N GLU A 307 59.92 33.59 -17.76
CA GLU A 307 61.22 32.90 -17.81
C GLU A 307 61.76 32.85 -19.26
N ALA A 308 60.92 32.48 -20.23
CA ALA A 308 61.30 32.42 -21.64
C ALA A 308 61.68 33.79 -22.22
N LYS A 309 61.03 34.87 -21.79
CA LYS A 309 61.39 36.23 -22.22
C LYS A 309 62.79 36.62 -21.74
N ILE A 310 63.13 36.30 -20.49
CA ILE A 310 64.46 36.57 -19.93
C ILE A 310 65.52 35.76 -20.67
N LEU A 311 65.30 34.46 -20.86
CA LEU A 311 66.22 33.58 -21.60
C LEU A 311 66.42 34.06 -23.04
N LYS A 312 65.35 34.52 -23.70
CA LYS A 312 65.44 35.09 -25.05
C LYS A 312 66.32 36.34 -25.06
N ALA A 313 66.14 37.26 -24.12
CA ALA A 313 66.94 38.47 -24.02
C ALA A 313 68.43 38.15 -23.82
N GLN A 314 68.75 37.25 -22.89
CA GLN A 314 70.14 36.79 -22.66
C GLN A 314 70.74 36.15 -23.92
N ARG A 315 69.96 35.33 -24.63
CA ARG A 315 70.42 34.70 -25.88
C ARG A 315 70.64 35.74 -26.97
N ASP A 316 69.76 36.72 -27.12
CA ASP A 316 69.89 37.80 -28.10
C ASP A 316 71.15 38.65 -27.82
N GLU A 317 71.40 39.02 -26.56
CA GLU A 317 72.62 39.74 -26.14
C GLU A 317 73.91 38.96 -26.44
N LEU A 318 73.98 37.69 -26.05
CA LEU A 318 75.16 36.84 -26.35
C LEU A 318 75.38 36.67 -27.85
N ARG A 319 74.30 36.62 -28.64
CA ARG A 319 74.37 36.49 -30.10
C ARG A 319 74.95 37.75 -30.75
N GLU A 320 74.65 38.92 -30.21
CA GLU A 320 75.20 40.20 -30.66
C GLU A 320 76.70 40.31 -30.33
N GLN A 321 77.12 39.84 -29.15
CA GLN A 321 78.54 39.85 -28.73
C GLN A 321 79.40 38.77 -29.41
N LEU A 322 78.77 37.72 -29.97
CA LEU A 322 79.45 36.55 -30.51
C LEU A 322 80.52 36.86 -31.58
N PRO A 323 80.30 37.75 -32.57
CA PRO A 323 81.31 38.06 -33.59
C PRO A 323 82.55 38.69 -32.97
N HIS A 324 82.36 39.68 -32.09
CA HIS A 324 83.45 40.34 -31.40
C HIS A 324 84.28 39.36 -30.55
N MET A 325 83.62 38.51 -29.75
CA MET A 325 84.32 37.48 -28.96
C MET A 325 85.08 36.48 -29.85
N ARG A 326 84.56 36.14 -31.04
CA ARG A 326 85.26 35.28 -32.00
C ARG A 326 86.52 35.95 -32.54
N ASP A 327 86.43 37.21 -32.94
CA ASP A 327 87.56 37.98 -33.45
C ASP A 327 88.64 38.13 -32.37
N GLU A 328 88.24 38.44 -31.12
CA GLU A 328 89.14 38.50 -29.97
C GLU A 328 89.82 37.14 -29.70
N CYS A 329 89.06 36.04 -29.75
CA CYS A 329 89.63 34.70 -29.61
C CYS A 329 90.63 34.39 -30.73
N GLU A 330 90.37 34.79 -31.96
CA GLU A 330 91.29 34.58 -33.08
C GLU A 330 92.59 35.37 -32.88
N VAL A 331 92.50 36.64 -32.47
CA VAL A 331 93.66 37.47 -32.14
C VAL A 331 94.44 36.86 -30.97
N ALA A 332 93.77 36.46 -29.89
CA ALA A 332 94.40 35.82 -28.74
C ALA A 332 95.13 34.53 -29.11
N ASN A 333 94.54 33.69 -29.98
CA ASN A 333 95.17 32.48 -30.48
C ASN A 333 96.42 32.77 -31.31
N LYS A 334 96.39 33.78 -32.18
CA LYS A 334 97.56 34.21 -32.95
C LYS A 334 98.69 34.69 -32.04
N ILE A 335 98.37 35.51 -31.04
CA ILE A 335 99.34 35.98 -30.02
C ILE A 335 99.92 34.78 -29.26
N GLN A 336 99.07 33.87 -28.78
CA GLN A 336 99.51 32.69 -28.05
C GLN A 336 100.45 31.81 -28.90
N ALA A 337 100.11 31.57 -30.17
CA ALA A 337 100.93 30.81 -31.09
C ALA A 337 102.29 31.48 -31.33
N ASN A 338 102.30 32.81 -31.49
CA ASN A 338 103.53 33.58 -31.64
C ASN A 338 104.42 33.50 -30.39
N ILE A 339 103.86 33.67 -29.19
CA ILE A 339 104.60 33.53 -27.93
C ILE A 339 105.19 32.12 -27.80
N LYS A 340 104.41 31.08 -28.09
CA LYS A 340 104.90 29.68 -28.08
C LYS A 340 106.07 29.49 -29.05
N ALA A 341 105.97 30.03 -30.26
CA ALA A 341 107.03 29.93 -31.26
C ALA A 341 108.31 30.66 -30.83
N GLU A 342 108.20 31.89 -30.33
CA GLU A 342 109.35 32.66 -29.83
C GLU A 342 109.98 32.03 -28.60
N TRP A 343 109.17 31.49 -27.68
CA TRP A 343 109.68 30.75 -26.52
C TRP A 343 110.43 29.48 -26.93
N SER A 344 109.90 28.70 -27.88
CA SER A 344 110.59 27.54 -28.45
C SER A 344 111.90 27.93 -29.12
N LYS A 345 111.92 29.00 -29.93
CA LYS A 345 113.15 29.52 -30.54
C LYS A 345 114.18 29.94 -29.50
N LEU A 346 113.74 30.60 -28.43
CA LEU A 346 114.62 31.00 -27.33
C LEU A 346 115.19 29.77 -26.61
N GLY A 347 114.36 28.77 -26.32
CA GLY A 347 114.78 27.48 -25.76
C GLY A 347 115.80 26.76 -26.65
N GLU A 348 115.55 26.69 -27.96
CA GLU A 348 116.52 26.13 -28.92
C GLU A 348 117.84 26.91 -28.93
N LYS A 349 117.79 28.25 -28.92
CA LYS A 349 119.01 29.10 -28.87
C LYS A 349 119.79 28.86 -27.58
N PHE A 350 119.09 28.75 -26.45
CA PHE A 350 119.69 28.47 -25.15
C PHE A 350 120.37 27.10 -25.15
N ASN A 351 119.66 26.05 -25.57
CA ASN A 351 120.20 24.69 -25.66
C ASN A 351 121.42 24.61 -26.60
N LYS A 352 121.35 25.22 -27.80
CA LYS A 352 122.51 25.30 -28.72
C LYS A 352 123.72 26.02 -28.10
N SER A 353 123.48 27.04 -27.28
CA SER A 353 124.55 27.77 -26.58
C SER A 353 125.13 26.95 -25.41
N LEU A 354 124.27 26.21 -24.69
CA LEU A 354 124.69 25.28 -23.65
C LEU A 354 125.54 24.15 -24.24
N ASP A 355 125.10 23.53 -25.34
CA ASP A 355 125.86 22.49 -26.06
C ASP A 355 127.22 23.03 -26.52
N ARG A 356 127.27 24.25 -27.07
CA ARG A 356 128.52 24.92 -27.48
C ARG A 356 129.45 25.21 -26.30
N THR A 357 128.90 25.59 -25.14
CA THR A 357 129.67 25.86 -23.91
C THR A 357 130.16 24.56 -23.27
N THR A 358 129.39 23.48 -23.39
CA THR A 358 129.76 22.14 -22.91
C THR A 358 130.86 21.54 -23.79
N CYS A 359 130.88 21.80 -25.10
CA CYS A 359 132.02 21.48 -25.96
C CYS A 359 133.28 22.29 -25.62
N GLN A 360 133.16 23.56 -25.21
CA GLN A 360 134.32 24.39 -24.81
C GLN A 360 134.98 23.96 -23.48
N TYR A 361 134.30 23.18 -22.64
CA TYR A 361 134.89 22.63 -21.41
C TYR A 361 135.52 21.24 -21.59
N LEU A 362 135.30 20.59 -22.73
CA LEU A 362 135.93 19.29 -23.06
C LEU A 362 137.20 19.44 -23.92
N ASP A 363 137.48 20.63 -24.47
CA ASP A 363 138.71 20.93 -25.23
C ASP A 363 139.71 21.82 -24.45
N LYS A 364 139.98 21.47 -23.18
CA LYS A 364 141.27 21.83 -22.56
C LYS A 364 142.23 20.64 -22.72
N PRO A 365 143.25 20.71 -23.59
CA PRO A 365 144.27 19.68 -23.64
C PRO A 365 145.11 19.72 -22.35
N GLN A 366 145.13 18.60 -21.63
CA GLN A 366 146.22 18.25 -20.74
C GLN A 366 147.47 18.02 -21.60
N ASN A 367 148.54 18.78 -21.37
CA ASN A 367 149.87 18.24 -21.06
C ASN A 367 150.90 19.36 -20.84
N ILE A 368 151.62 19.21 -19.72
CA ILE A 368 153.08 19.36 -19.51
C ILE A 368 153.76 20.60 -20.11
#